data_AF-E6QPS5-F1
#
_entry.id   AF-E6QPS5-F1
#
_cell.length_a   1.000
_cell.length_b   1.000
_cell.length_c   1.000
_cell.angle_alpha   90.00
_cell.angle_beta   90.00
_cell.angle_gamma   90.00
#
_symmetry.space_group_name_H-M   'P 1'
#
loop_
_entity.id
_entity.type
_entity.pdbx_description
1 polymer ?
#
loop_
_entity_poly.entity_id
_entity_poly.type
_entity_poly.pdbx_seq_one_letter_code
_entity_poly.pdbx_strand_id
1 'polypeptide(L)'
;MRTKTKINETPIDFPSDKELLSRLMIGIGEVSRISDVPIRQLRYWEAKGIITPVEPGATVRRYDFPTIKRILLIKELVDEGYLLDVAAIRVQKRIEAIDHAFQTLTKGAKKRKLLPNLNVA
;
A
#
# COMPACT_ATOMS: atom_id res chain seq x y z
N MET A 1 -43.19 20.70 30.39
CA MET A 1 -41.70 20.69 30.38
C MET A 1 -41.23 19.36 29.83
N ARG A 2 -40.68 19.31 28.60
CA ARG A 2 -39.94 18.13 28.10
C ARG A 2 -38.47 18.48 28.16
N THR A 3 -37.74 17.77 29.00
CA THR A 3 -36.29 17.90 29.18
C THR A 3 -35.60 17.46 27.89
N LYS A 4 -34.83 18.37 27.28
CA LYS A 4 -33.93 18.01 26.18
C LYS A 4 -32.76 17.24 26.78
N THR A 5 -32.76 15.92 26.59
CA THR A 5 -31.58 15.08 26.85
C THR A 5 -30.44 15.57 25.97
N LYS A 6 -29.36 16.07 26.60
CA LYS A 6 -28.11 16.37 25.91
C LYS A 6 -27.48 15.04 25.48
N ILE A 7 -27.48 14.77 24.18
CA ILE A 7 -26.61 13.76 23.60
C ILE A 7 -25.18 14.29 23.72
N ASN A 8 -24.36 13.61 24.53
CA ASN A 8 -22.92 13.86 24.56
C ASN A 8 -22.33 13.23 23.31
N GLU A 9 -22.18 14.01 22.25
CA GLU A 9 -21.47 13.60 21.05
C GLU A 9 -19.97 13.58 21.38
N THR A 10 -19.43 12.39 21.69
CA THR A 10 -17.98 12.19 21.60
C THR A 10 -17.61 12.34 20.12
N PRO A 11 -16.74 13.29 19.73
CA PRO A 11 -16.30 13.42 18.35
C PRO A 11 -15.71 12.08 17.89
N ILE A 12 -16.27 11.51 16.84
CA ILE A 12 -15.69 10.33 16.19
C ILE A 12 -14.40 10.83 15.52
N ASP A 13 -13.25 10.54 16.13
CA ASP A 13 -11.95 10.83 15.54
C ASP A 13 -11.69 9.80 14.43
N PHE A 14 -11.71 10.26 13.17
CA PHE A 14 -11.45 9.40 12.03
C PHE A 14 -9.93 9.29 11.84
N PRO A 15 -9.38 8.05 11.76
CA PRO A 15 -7.96 7.88 11.52
C PRO A 15 -7.58 8.49 10.17
N SER A 16 -6.37 9.04 10.09
CA SER A 16 -5.83 9.51 8.81
C SER A 16 -5.76 8.35 7.80
N ASP A 17 -5.90 8.64 6.51
CA ASP A 17 -5.79 7.62 5.45
C ASP A 17 -4.49 6.80 5.57
N LYS A 18 -3.39 7.46 5.93
CA LYS A 18 -2.09 6.81 6.13
C LYS A 18 -2.15 5.74 7.23
N GLU A 19 -2.82 6.04 8.33
CA GLU A 19 -2.96 5.12 9.46
C GLU A 19 -3.92 3.98 9.16
N LEU A 20 -5.00 4.27 8.42
CA LEU A 20 -5.90 3.23 7.93
C LEU A 20 -5.16 2.25 7.01
N LEU A 21 -4.41 2.76 6.04
CA LEU A 21 -3.68 1.94 5.06
C LEU A 21 -2.56 1.10 5.71
N SER A 22 -1.91 1.58 6.76
CA SER A 22 -0.85 0.83 7.45
C SER A 22 -1.36 -0.36 8.25
N ARG A 23 -2.66 -0.38 8.59
CA ARG A 23 -3.32 -1.46 9.34
C ARG A 23 -4.16 -2.38 8.45
N LEU A 24 -4.25 -2.08 7.15
CA LEU A 24 -5.12 -2.79 6.22
C LEU A 24 -4.61 -4.21 5.95
N MET A 25 -5.44 -5.22 6.26
CA MET A 25 -5.17 -6.62 5.98
C MET A 25 -6.40 -7.27 5.36
N ILE A 26 -6.30 -7.74 4.11
CA ILE A 26 -7.44 -8.25 3.35
C ILE A 26 -7.21 -9.71 2.97
N GLY A 27 -8.24 -10.54 3.16
CA GLY A 27 -8.21 -11.96 2.79
C GLY A 27 -8.11 -12.19 1.28
N ILE A 28 -7.53 -13.32 0.87
CA ILE A 28 -7.34 -13.64 -0.56
C ILE A 28 -8.64 -13.62 -1.38
N GLY A 29 -9.80 -13.92 -0.77
CA GLY A 29 -11.09 -13.88 -1.45
C GLY A 29 -11.51 -12.47 -1.83
N GLU A 30 -11.39 -11.53 -0.88
CA GLU A 30 -11.62 -10.11 -1.08
C GLU A 30 -10.61 -9.51 -2.06
N VAL A 31 -9.32 -9.86 -1.94
CA VAL A 31 -8.29 -9.42 -2.88
C VAL A 31 -8.62 -9.88 -4.30
N SER A 32 -9.08 -11.12 -4.49
CA SER A 32 -9.51 -11.62 -5.78
C SER A 32 -10.66 -10.80 -6.37
N ARG A 33 -11.65 -10.42 -5.56
CA ARG A 33 -12.76 -9.56 -6.01
C ARG A 33 -12.31 -8.13 -6.33
N ILE A 34 -11.42 -7.55 -5.53
CA ILE A 34 -10.91 -6.19 -5.73
C ILE A 34 -10.06 -6.09 -6.99
N SER A 35 -9.22 -7.10 -7.23
CA SER A 35 -8.24 -7.09 -8.32
C SER A 35 -8.72 -7.73 -9.61
N ASP A 36 -9.88 -8.40 -9.60
CA ASP A 36 -10.34 -9.25 -10.70
C ASP A 36 -9.30 -10.31 -11.13
N VAL A 37 -8.47 -10.74 -10.18
CA VAL A 37 -7.50 -11.84 -10.37
C VAL A 37 -8.06 -13.08 -9.66
N PRO A 38 -8.26 -14.21 -10.35
CA PRO A 38 -8.74 -15.43 -9.72
C PRO A 38 -7.84 -15.87 -8.55
N ILE A 39 -8.44 -16.35 -7.45
CA ILE A 39 -7.71 -16.86 -6.27
C ILE A 39 -6.60 -17.85 -6.65
N ARG A 40 -6.84 -18.71 -7.65
CA ARG A 40 -5.84 -19.68 -8.14
C ARG A 40 -4.61 -19.01 -8.74
N GLN A 41 -4.81 -17.92 -9.49
CA GLN A 41 -3.70 -17.14 -10.04
C GLN A 41 -2.93 -16.42 -8.92
N LEU A 42 -3.63 -15.82 -7.94
CA LEU A 42 -2.96 -15.21 -6.78
C LEU A 42 -2.08 -16.23 -6.03
N ARG A 43 -2.56 -17.46 -5.83
CA ARG A 43 -1.76 -18.55 -5.23
C ARG A 43 -0.57 -18.94 -6.10
N TYR A 44 -0.72 -18.93 -7.42
CA TYR A 44 0.38 -19.17 -8.34
C TYR A 44 1.42 -18.04 -8.29
N TRP A 45 0.99 -16.78 -8.20
CA TRP A 45 1.88 -15.62 -8.04
C TRP A 45 2.66 -15.72 -6.73
N GLU A 46 2.01 -16.16 -5.64
CA GLU A 46 2.66 -16.45 -4.36
C GLU A 46 3.69 -17.58 -4.49
N ALA A 47 3.34 -18.69 -5.15
CA ALA A 47 4.27 -19.80 -5.39
C ALA A 47 5.49 -19.39 -6.22
N LYS A 48 5.35 -18.40 -7.12
CA LYS A 48 6.45 -17.80 -7.87
C LYS A 48 7.23 -16.72 -7.09
N GLY A 49 6.84 -16.40 -5.86
CA GLY A 49 7.45 -15.34 -5.06
C GLY A 49 7.18 -13.92 -5.59
N ILE A 50 6.17 -13.76 -6.46
CA ILE A 50 5.81 -12.46 -7.02
C ILE A 50 5.09 -11.60 -5.98
N ILE A 51 4.30 -12.23 -5.11
CA ILE A 51 3.59 -11.62 -3.98
C ILE A 51 3.78 -12.47 -2.74
N THR A 52 3.69 -11.87 -1.55
CA THR A 52 3.87 -12.57 -0.27
C THR A 52 2.72 -12.18 0.67
N PRO A 53 2.08 -13.14 1.36
CA PRO A 53 1.10 -12.80 2.40
C PRO A 53 1.81 -12.16 3.59
N VAL A 54 1.05 -11.43 4.42
CA VAL A 54 1.58 -10.80 5.64
C VAL A 54 2.16 -11.85 6.60
N GLU A 55 1.52 -13.01 6.68
CA GLU A 55 1.95 -14.16 7.49
C GLU A 55 2.13 -15.40 6.61
N PRO A 56 3.37 -15.70 6.18
CA PRO A 56 3.67 -16.92 5.45
C PRO A 56 3.31 -18.17 6.27
N GLY A 57 2.58 -19.11 5.66
CA GLY A 57 2.18 -20.37 6.31
C GLY A 57 0.85 -20.30 7.09
N ALA A 58 0.26 -19.12 7.25
CA ALA A 58 -1.07 -19.00 7.84
C ALA A 58 -2.14 -19.70 6.98
N THR A 59 -3.10 -20.37 7.62
CA THR A 59 -4.22 -21.04 6.96
C THR A 59 -5.01 -20.07 6.09
N VAL A 60 -5.24 -18.86 6.59
CA VAL A 60 -5.94 -17.78 5.88
C VAL A 60 -4.92 -16.76 5.40
N ARG A 61 -4.74 -16.69 4.08
CA ARG A 61 -3.87 -15.69 3.45
C ARG A 61 -4.47 -14.31 3.54
N ARG A 62 -3.69 -13.37 4.07
CA ARG A 62 -4.01 -11.95 4.11
C ARG A 62 -2.89 -11.16 3.44
N TYR A 63 -3.27 -10.10 2.74
CA TYR A 63 -2.35 -9.21 2.05
C TYR A 63 -2.54 -7.79 2.57
N ASP A 64 -1.44 -7.07 2.69
CA ASP A 64 -1.41 -5.67 3.07
C ASP A 64 -1.65 -4.75 1.87
N PHE A 65 -1.82 -3.46 2.13
CA PHE A 65 -2.05 -2.48 1.08
C PHE A 65 -0.95 -2.45 0.00
N PRO A 66 0.37 -2.43 0.32
CA PRO A 66 1.42 -2.49 -0.68
C PRO A 66 1.32 -3.71 -1.60
N THR A 67 1.04 -4.89 -1.04
CA THR A 67 0.93 -6.12 -1.84
C THR A 67 -0.30 -6.09 -2.74
N ILE A 68 -1.43 -5.60 -2.25
CA ILE A 68 -2.65 -5.44 -3.06
C ILE A 68 -2.41 -4.45 -4.21
N LYS A 69 -1.75 -3.32 -3.94
CA LYS A 69 -1.40 -2.34 -4.97
C LYS A 69 -0.47 -2.96 -6.02
N ARG A 70 0.51 -3.77 -5.60
CA ARG A 70 1.38 -4.52 -6.52
C ARG A 70 0.57 -5.47 -7.40
N ILE A 71 -0.39 -6.21 -6.84
CA ILE A 71 -1.27 -7.11 -7.61
C ILE A 71 -2.01 -6.34 -8.70
N LEU A 72 -2.61 -5.19 -8.37
CA LEU A 72 -3.35 -4.36 -9.31
C LEU A 72 -2.45 -3.88 -10.47
N LEU A 73 -1.26 -3.38 -10.17
CA LEU A 73 -0.32 -2.91 -11.19
C LEU A 73 0.19 -4.04 -12.11
N ILE A 74 0.36 -5.26 -11.57
CA ILE A 74 0.73 -6.43 -12.37
C ILE A 74 -0.44 -6.83 -13.27
N LYS A 75 -1.67 -6.84 -12.73
CA LYS A 75 -2.89 -7.16 -13.49
C LYS A 75 -3.08 -6.22 -14.67
N GLU A 76 -2.90 -4.91 -14.50
CA GLU A 76 -2.96 -3.93 -15.58
C GLU A 76 -2.04 -4.31 -16.76
N LEU A 77 -0.77 -4.65 -16.48
CA LEU A 77 0.16 -5.07 -17.53
C LEU A 77 -0.20 -6.42 -18.14
N VAL A 78 -0.68 -7.38 -17.34
CA VAL A 78 -1.13 -8.67 -17.88
C VAL A 78 -2.32 -8.49 -18.80
N ASP A 79 -3.25 -7.60 -18.48
CA ASP A 79 -4.40 -7.27 -19.33
C ASP A 79 -3.99 -6.56 -20.63
N GLU A 80 -2.90 -5.79 -20.59
CA GLU A 80 -2.27 -5.21 -21.79
C GLU A 80 -1.52 -6.27 -22.65
N GLY A 81 -1.46 -7.53 -22.20
CA GLY A 81 -0.85 -8.64 -22.94
C GLY A 81 0.60 -8.95 -22.56
N TYR A 82 1.14 -8.36 -21.49
CA TYR A 82 2.47 -8.73 -21.01
C TYR A 82 2.45 -10.08 -20.30
N LEU A 83 3.54 -10.84 -20.46
CA LEU A 83 3.77 -12.04 -19.66
C LEU A 83 3.90 -11.67 -18.17
N LEU A 84 3.34 -12.49 -17.30
CA LEU A 84 3.34 -12.28 -15.83
C LEU A 84 4.72 -11.94 -15.27
N ASP A 85 5.75 -12.69 -15.65
CA ASP A 85 7.11 -12.48 -15.12
C ASP A 85 7.67 -11.12 -15.56
N VAL A 86 7.37 -10.70 -16.80
CA VAL A 86 7.76 -9.39 -17.34
C VAL A 86 7.01 -8.28 -16.62
N ALA A 87 5.69 -8.45 -16.41
CA ALA A 87 4.86 -7.51 -15.66
C ALA A 87 5.38 -7.32 -14.22
N ALA A 88 5.65 -8.41 -13.51
CA ALA A 88 6.19 -8.40 -12.15
C ALA A 88 7.53 -7.65 -12.05
N ILE A 89 8.45 -7.89 -12.99
CA ILE A 89 9.75 -7.19 -13.05
C ILE A 89 9.56 -5.69 -13.31
N ARG A 90 8.67 -5.31 -14.24
CA ARG A 90 8.41 -3.90 -14.56
C ARG A 90 7.82 -3.15 -13.39
N VAL A 91 6.85 -3.74 -12.70
CA VAL A 91 6.24 -3.16 -11.50
C VAL A 91 7.28 -3.00 -10.39
N GLN A 92 8.11 -4.02 -10.15
CA GLN A 92 9.18 -3.95 -9.17
C GLN A 92 10.15 -2.79 -9.45
N LYS A 93 10.66 -2.69 -10.68
CA LYS A 93 11.57 -1.60 -11.09
C LYS A 93 10.93 -0.22 -10.94
N ARG A 94 9.63 -0.10 -11.24
CA ARG A 94 8.90 1.17 -11.09
C ARG A 94 8.81 1.59 -9.62
N ILE A 95 8.52 0.66 -8.71
CA ILE A 95 8.47 0.93 -7.28
C ILE A 95 9.85 1.38 -6.78
N GLU A 96 10.92 0.64 -7.12
CA GLU A 96 12.30 0.98 -6.74
C GLU A 96 12.73 2.37 -7.24
N ALA A 97 12.39 2.71 -8.48
CA ALA A 97 12.69 4.03 -9.05
C ALA A 97 11.99 5.16 -8.29
N ILE A 98 10.71 4.96 -7.94
CA ILE A 98 9.93 5.92 -7.15
C ILE A 98 10.54 6.08 -5.76
N ASP A 99 10.86 4.97 -5.08
CA ASP A 99 11.47 5.00 -3.75
C ASP A 99 12.82 5.73 -3.76
N HIS A 100 13.66 5.47 -4.75
CA HIS A 100 14.94 6.17 -4.93
C HIS A 100 14.75 7.67 -5.19
N ALA A 101 13.78 8.05 -6.01
CA ALA A 101 13.45 9.46 -6.26
C ALA A 101 12.98 10.16 -4.97
N PHE A 102 12.06 9.53 -4.21
CA PHE A 102 11.61 10.06 -2.91
C PHE A 102 12.75 10.20 -1.90
N GLN A 103 13.65 9.23 -1.82
CA GLN A 103 14.83 9.32 -0.93
C GLN A 103 15.74 10.47 -1.31
N THR A 104 15.97 10.69 -2.61
CA THR A 104 16.80 11.81 -3.10
C THR A 104 16.18 13.16 -2.74
N LEU A 105 14.87 13.32 -2.97
CA LEU A 105 14.14 14.55 -2.67
C LEU A 105 14.10 14.86 -1.17
N THR A 106 13.87 13.85 -0.32
CA THR A 106 13.80 14.02 1.13
C THR A 106 15.17 14.25 1.78
N LYS A 107 16.25 13.64 1.27
CA LYS A 107 17.63 13.94 1.70
C LYS A 107 18.00 15.41 1.42
N GLY A 108 17.59 15.95 0.27
CA GLY A 108 17.75 17.37 -0.06
C GLY A 108 16.95 18.30 0.85
N ALA A 109 15.73 17.92 1.24
CA ALA A 109 14.88 18.69 2.14
C ALA A 109 15.43 18.77 3.59
N LYS A 110 16.08 17.71 4.08
CA LYS A 110 16.76 17.72 5.40
C LYS A 110 17.96 18.69 5.42
N LYS A 111 18.74 18.77 4.34
CA LYS A 111 19.92 19.65 4.26
C LYS A 111 19.55 21.14 4.34
N ARG A 112 18.37 21.55 3.84
CA ARG A 112 17.87 22.94 3.93
C ARG A 112 17.37 23.36 5.31
N LYS A 113 16.96 22.43 6.17
CA LYS A 113 16.51 22.75 7.56
C LYS A 113 17.67 22.93 8.55
N LEU A 114 18.92 22.66 8.14
CA LEU A 114 20.12 22.70 8.99
C LEU A 114 21.01 23.95 8.76
N LEU A 115 20.51 24.97 8.06
CA LEU A 115 21.20 26.26 8.00
C LEU A 115 20.64 27.15 9.12
N PRO A 116 21.29 27.26 10.29
CA PRO A 116 20.96 28.32 11.23
C PRO A 116 21.18 29.66 10.52
N ASN A 117 20.22 30.57 10.73
CA ASN A 117 20.25 31.93 10.23
C ASN A 117 21.64 32.53 10.45
N LEU A 118 22.34 32.82 9.36
CA LEU A 118 23.57 33.59 9.40
C LEU A 118 23.15 35.01 9.80
N ASN A 119 23.29 35.32 11.10
CA ASN A 119 23.09 36.66 11.61
C ASN A 119 24.21 37.51 11.02
N VAL A 120 23.89 38.28 9.98
CA VAL A 120 24.79 39.26 9.40
C VAL A 120 24.78 40.45 10.37
N ALA A 121 25.97 40.79 10.86
CA ALA A 121 26.26 41.84 11.81
C ALA A 121 25.78 43.23 11.34
#